data_AF-A0A7D9LC53-F1
#
_entry.id   AF-A0A7D9LC53-F1
#
_cell.length_a   1.000
_cell.length_b   1.000
_cell.length_c   1.000
_cell.angle_alpha   90.00
_cell.angle_beta   90.00
_cell.angle_gamma   90.00
#
_symmetry.space_group_name_H-M   'P 1'
#
loop_
_entity.id
_entity.type
_entity.pdbx_description
1 polymer ?
#
loop_
_entity_poly.entity_id
_entity_poly.type
_entity_poly.pdbx_seq_one_letter_code
_entity_poly.pdbx_strand_id
1 'polypeptide(L)'
;MEQFEIIPESVKVLTVTVIKATGVSVGGFSGNMDTPDPYVMLRVRSSPNAKQRTTTKGDDVNPRWNETFKFYLNPEKKNIL
;
A
#
# COMPACT_ATOMS: atom_id res chain seq x y z
N MET A 1 -19.86 16.40 -34.19
CA MET A 1 -20.15 15.37 -33.18
C MET A 1 -18.89 14.54 -33.06
N GLU A 2 -18.13 14.70 -31.99
CA GLU A 2 -16.93 13.88 -31.76
C GLU A 2 -17.37 12.47 -31.36
N GLN A 3 -16.89 11.47 -32.08
CA GLN A 3 -17.09 10.06 -31.74
C GLN A 3 -15.91 9.63 -30.87
N PHE A 4 -16.19 9.07 -29.70
CA PHE A 4 -15.20 8.44 -28.84
C PHE A 4 -15.20 6.93 -29.09
N GLU A 5 -14.03 6.38 -29.37
CA GLU A 5 -13.83 4.93 -29.48
C GLU A 5 -13.44 4.36 -28.12
N ILE A 6 -14.16 3.32 -27.67
CA ILE A 6 -13.84 2.60 -26.44
C ILE A 6 -12.87 1.48 -26.81
N ILE A 7 -11.59 1.63 -26.44
CA ILE A 7 -10.58 0.59 -26.63
C ILE A 7 -10.54 -0.27 -25.36
N PRO A 8 -10.90 -1.56 -25.42
CA PRO A 8 -10.82 -2.44 -24.27
C PRO A 8 -9.35 -2.74 -23.93
N GLU A 9 -8.95 -2.40 -22.70
CA GLU A 9 -7.62 -2.70 -22.18
C GLU A 9 -7.68 -3.96 -21.29
N SER A 10 -6.77 -4.91 -21.50
CA SER A 10 -6.66 -6.07 -20.60
C SER A 10 -6.11 -5.63 -19.25
N VAL A 11 -6.80 -5.95 -18.16
CA VAL A 11 -6.39 -5.59 -16.80
C VAL A 11 -6.17 -6.84 -15.96
N LYS A 12 -5.07 -6.88 -15.20
CA LYS A 12 -4.83 -7.87 -14.14
C LYS A 12 -5.08 -7.23 -12.77
N VAL A 13 -5.55 -8.02 -11.82
CA VAL A 13 -5.77 -7.57 -10.43
C VAL A 13 -4.71 -8.18 -9.53
N LEU A 14 -3.92 -7.33 -8.87
CA LEU A 14 -3.00 -7.72 -7.81
C LEU A 14 -3.67 -7.46 -6.46
N THR A 15 -3.94 -8.53 -5.72
CA THR A 15 -4.51 -8.45 -4.37
C THR A 15 -3.38 -8.58 -3.34
N VAL A 16 -3.27 -7.61 -2.43
CA VAL A 16 -2.25 -7.57 -1.38
C VAL A 16 -2.94 -7.48 -0.03
N THR A 17 -2.64 -8.40 0.88
CA THR A 17 -3.14 -8.35 2.25
C THR A 17 -1.98 -8.02 3.20
N VAL A 18 -2.10 -6.92 3.93
CA VAL A 18 -1.17 -6.52 4.97
C VAL A 18 -1.66 -7.10 6.29
N ILE A 19 -0.97 -8.11 6.80
CA ILE A 19 -1.38 -8.86 8.00
C ILE A 19 -0.92 -8.13 9.26
N LYS A 20 0.40 -8.07 9.50
CA LYS A 20 0.98 -7.53 10.74
C LYS A 20 2.43 -7.10 10.56
N ALA A 21 2.93 -6.32 11.51
CA ALA A 21 4.36 -6.12 11.76
C ALA A 21 4.70 -6.50 13.21
N THR A 22 5.99 -6.67 13.50
CA THR A 22 6.48 -7.04 14.84
C THR A 22 7.75 -6.26 15.16
N GLY A 23 7.85 -5.73 16.38
CA GLY A 23 9.03 -4.99 16.82
C GLY A 23 9.24 -3.66 16.09
N VAL A 24 8.16 -2.93 15.80
CA VAL A 24 8.27 -1.57 15.27
C VAL A 24 8.91 -0.70 16.34
N SER A 25 9.98 0.02 16.02
CA SER A 25 10.69 0.91 16.94
C SER A 25 10.87 2.30 16.33
N VAL A 26 10.71 3.34 17.14
CA VAL A 26 11.11 4.70 16.79
C VAL A 26 12.62 4.79 16.99
N GLY A 27 13.41 4.71 15.91
CA GLY A 27 14.86 4.77 15.99
C GLY A 27 15.34 6.17 16.39
N GLY A 28 15.56 6.39 17.69
CA GLY A 28 16.06 7.67 18.21
C GLY A 28 16.60 7.57 19.63
N PHE A 29 17.89 7.85 19.80
CA PHE A 29 18.52 8.16 21.08
C PHE A 29 17.83 9.39 21.68
N SER A 30 17.04 9.24 22.75
CA SER A 30 16.81 10.25 23.81
C SER A 30 15.52 9.96 24.59
N GLY A 31 15.67 9.35 25.76
CA GLY A 31 14.98 9.76 27.00
C GLY A 31 13.48 9.50 27.18
N ASN A 32 12.66 9.41 26.13
CA ASN A 32 11.21 9.28 26.27
C ASN A 32 10.68 8.06 25.50
N MET A 33 9.95 7.21 26.22
CA MET A 33 9.27 6.00 25.73
C MET A 33 8.14 6.38 24.76
N ASP A 34 8.45 6.80 23.55
CA ASP A 34 7.42 7.01 22.53
C ASP A 34 7.12 5.67 21.83
N THR A 35 5.92 5.16 22.06
CA THR A 35 5.44 3.98 21.33
C THR A 35 5.06 4.43 19.92
N PRO A 36 5.51 3.73 18.85
CA PRO A 36 5.24 4.17 17.49
C PRO A 36 3.76 4.05 17.14
N ASP A 37 3.33 4.91 16.20
CA ASP A 37 2.04 4.83 15.51
C ASP A 37 2.20 4.24 14.10
N PRO A 38 2.41 2.92 13.92
CA PRO A 38 2.74 2.36 12.61
C PRO A 38 1.59 2.37 11.61
N TYR A 39 1.97 2.52 10.34
CA TYR A 39 1.16 2.23 9.16
C TYR A 39 2.05 1.72 8.02
N VAL A 40 1.47 1.01 7.05
CA VAL A 40 2.17 0.54 5.85
C VAL A 40 1.67 1.29 4.62
N MET A 41 2.60 1.81 3.82
CA MET A 41 2.32 2.42 2.52
C MET A 41 2.68 1.44 1.41
N LEU A 42 1.70 1.07 0.60
CA LEU A 42 1.86 0.22 -0.58
C LEU A 42 1.96 1.09 -1.83
N ARG A 43 2.95 0.82 -2.70
CA ARG A 43 3.14 1.58 -3.94
C ARG A 43 3.35 0.67 -5.15
N VAL A 44 2.54 0.86 -6.18
CA VAL A 44 2.62 0.17 -7.48
C VAL A 44 2.60 1.21 -8.59
N ARG A 45 3.77 1.53 -9.17
CA ARG A 45 3.92 2.68 -10.06
C ARG A 45 3.07 2.62 -11.33
N SER A 46 2.86 1.43 -11.91
CA SER A 46 2.07 1.30 -13.15
C SER A 46 0.56 1.24 -12.94
N SER A 47 0.10 1.18 -11.68
CA SER A 47 -1.32 1.06 -11.34
C SER A 47 -1.99 2.44 -11.29
N PRO A 48 -3.23 2.61 -11.75
CA PRO A 48 -3.94 3.89 -11.60
C PRO A 48 -4.18 4.25 -10.13
N ASN A 49 -4.42 3.25 -9.28
CA ASN A 49 -4.45 3.40 -7.83
C ASN A 49 -3.07 3.13 -7.20
N ALA A 50 -2.06 3.87 -7.67
CA ALA A 50 -0.64 3.62 -7.43
C ALA A 50 -0.20 3.64 -5.96
N LYS A 51 -0.96 4.29 -5.07
CA LYS A 51 -0.64 4.43 -3.64
C LYS A 51 -1.85 4.08 -2.81
N GLN A 52 -1.67 3.15 -1.88
CA GLN A 52 -2.67 2.79 -0.87
C GLN A 52 -1.95 2.65 0.47
N ARG A 53 -2.63 2.92 1.58
CA ARG A 53 -2.05 2.79 2.91
C ARG A 53 -3.01 2.08 3.84
N THR A 54 -2.46 1.42 4.85
CA THR A 54 -3.26 0.89 5.95
C THR A 54 -3.77 2.00 6.87
N THR A 55 -4.71 1.64 7.74
CA THR A 55 -4.99 2.43 8.94
C THR A 55 -3.71 2.60 9.77
N THR A 56 -3.60 3.72 10.47
CA THR A 56 -2.57 3.88 11.51
C THR A 56 -3.04 3.13 12.75
N LYS A 57 -2.15 2.35 13.36
CA LYS A 57 -2.35 1.80 14.71
C LYS A 57 -1.57 2.68 15.66
N GLY A 58 -2.24 3.22 16.67
CA GLY A 58 -1.61 4.08 17.65
C GLY A 58 -0.92 3.25 18.73
N ASP A 59 0.25 3.71 19.20
CA ASP A 59 1.00 3.13 20.31
C ASP A 59 1.11 1.58 20.25
N ASP A 60 1.40 1.02 19.08
CA ASP A 60 1.45 -0.44 18.88
C ASP A 60 2.74 -0.87 18.17
N VAL A 61 3.65 -1.51 18.91
CA VAL A 61 4.89 -2.07 18.35
C VAL A 61 4.69 -3.38 17.59
N ASN A 62 3.51 -4.01 17.70
CA ASN A 62 3.14 -5.27 17.03
C ASN A 62 1.79 -5.16 16.30
N PRO A 63 1.64 -4.17 15.39
CA PRO A 63 0.36 -3.84 14.79
C PRO A 63 -0.18 -4.98 13.94
N ARG A 64 -1.50 -5.19 14.02
CA ARG A 64 -2.26 -6.09 13.14
C ARG A 64 -3.27 -5.27 12.34
N TRP A 65 -3.13 -5.29 11.03
CA TRP A 65 -4.04 -4.58 10.11
C TRP A 65 -5.08 -5.54 9.54
N ASN A 66 -4.64 -6.68 8.99
CA ASN A 66 -5.48 -7.58 8.20
C ASN A 66 -6.26 -6.86 7.09
N GLU A 67 -5.64 -5.84 6.49
CA GLU A 67 -6.25 -5.00 5.47
C GLU A 67 -5.87 -5.52 4.07
N THR A 68 -6.85 -5.59 3.16
CA THR A 68 -6.65 -6.08 1.80
C THR A 68 -6.83 -4.96 0.78
N PHE A 69 -5.87 -4.84 -0.12
CA PHE A 69 -5.79 -3.83 -1.17
C PHE A 69 -5.80 -4.50 -2.52
N LYS A 70 -6.41 -3.86 -3.51
CA LYS A 70 -6.41 -4.31 -4.91
C LYS A 70 -5.71 -3.28 -5.77
N PHE A 71 -4.83 -3.70 -6.66
CA PHE A 71 -4.18 -2.86 -7.67
C PHE A 71 -4.56 -3.36 -9.06
N TYR A 72 -4.79 -2.42 -9.98
CA TYR A 72 -5.16 -2.70 -11.36
C TYR A 72 -3.94 -2.52 -12.26
N LEU A 73 -3.47 -3.63 -12.83
CA LEU A 73 -2.24 -3.67 -13.61
C LEU A 73 -2.57 -3.78 -15.09
N ASN A 74 -1.93 -2.92 -15.89
CA ASN A 74 -1.80 -3.17 -17.32
C ASN A 74 -0.68 -4.21 -17.53
N PRO A 75 -0.95 -5.38 -18.13
CA PRO A 75 0.03 -6.44 -18.35
C PRO A 75 1.19 -6.03 -19.27
N GLU A 76 0.98 -5.06 -20.16
CA GLU A 76 2.00 -4.54 -21.10
C GLU A 76 2.98 -3.56 -20.42
N LYS A 77 2.61 -3.00 -19.27
CA LYS A 77 3.45 -2.04 -18.54
C LYS A 77 4.31 -2.76 -17.50
N LYS A 78 5.63 -2.78 -17.72
CA LYS A 78 6.58 -3.29 -16.73
C LYS A 78 6.59 -2.41 -15.47
N ASN A 79 6.43 -3.03 -14.32
CA ASN A 79 6.69 -2.41 -13.02
C ASN A 79 8.18 -2.56 -12.70
N ILE A 80 8.98 -1.53 -12.98
CA ILE A 80 10.39 -1.46 -12.56
C ILE A 80 10.44 -0.59 -11.30
N LEU A 81 11.07 -1.10 -10.23
CA LEU A 81 11.15 -0.45 -8.92
C LEU A 81 12.13 0.73 -8.90
#